data_AF-A0A840HDQ6-F1
#
_entry.id   AF-A0A840HDQ6-F1
#
_cell.length_a   1.000
_cell.length_b   1.000
_cell.length_c   1.000
_cell.angle_alpha   90.00
_cell.angle_beta   90.00
_cell.angle_gamma   90.00
#
_symmetry.space_group_name_H-M   'P 1'
#
loop_
_entity.id
_entity.type
_entity.pdbx_description
1 polymer ?
#
loop_
_entity_poly.entity_id
_entity_poly.type
_entity_poly.pdbx_seq_one_letter_code
_entity_poly.pdbx_strand_id
1 'polypeptide(L)'
;MVRNLLAIGTVIAFFATIASAAAGSYFGIRAALNVAPDGPRRWIVKVWRLNAILFPDELSASGQQYRLRYLRALIAVLCSGAAMAAFAIALSKAS
;
A
#
# COMPACT_ATOMS: atom_id res chain seq x y z
N MET A 1 -21.83 17.26 -18.70
CA MET A 1 -20.37 17.18 -18.92
C MET A 1 -19.61 16.88 -17.63
N VAL A 2 -19.81 17.67 -16.55
CA VAL A 2 -19.18 17.47 -15.23
C VAL A 2 -19.44 16.07 -14.64
N ARG A 3 -20.68 15.57 -14.72
CA ARG A 3 -21.03 14.22 -14.25
C ARG A 3 -20.21 13.10 -14.90
N ASN A 4 -19.94 13.20 -16.19
CA ASN A 4 -19.13 12.21 -16.91
C ASN A 4 -17.66 12.27 -16.49
N LEU A 5 -17.12 13.47 -16.25
CA LEU A 5 -15.75 13.63 -15.74
C LEU A 5 -15.61 13.04 -14.34
N LEU A 6 -16.58 13.24 -13.45
CA LEU A 6 -16.61 12.65 -12.10
C LEU A 6 -16.69 11.11 -12.15
N ALA A 7 -17.51 10.56 -13.05
CA ALA A 7 -17.60 9.12 -13.25
C ALA A 7 -16.27 8.51 -13.74
N ILE A 8 -15.64 9.13 -14.74
CA ILE A 8 -14.32 8.71 -15.25
C ILE A 8 -13.26 8.80 -14.13
N GLY A 9 -13.23 9.91 -13.37
CA GLY A 9 -12.31 10.07 -12.25
C GLY A 9 -12.48 9.01 -11.17
N THR A 10 -13.73 8.63 -10.85
CA THR A 10 -14.04 7.56 -9.90
C THR A 10 -13.48 6.22 -10.36
N VAL A 11 -13.67 5.88 -11.65
CA VAL A 11 -13.17 4.62 -12.23
C VAL A 11 -11.63 4.58 -12.23
N ILE A 12 -10.96 5.68 -12.62
CA ILE A 12 -9.49 5.76 -12.60
C ILE A 12 -8.97 5.60 -11.17
N ALA A 13 -9.57 6.30 -10.21
CA ALA A 13 -9.18 6.23 -8.80
C ALA A 13 -9.38 4.82 -8.21
N PHE A 14 -10.45 4.13 -8.61
CA PHE A 14 -10.69 2.74 -8.23
C PHE A 14 -9.58 1.80 -8.74
N PHE A 15 -9.24 1.86 -10.03
CA PHE A 15 -8.15 1.03 -10.58
C PHE A 15 -6.79 1.36 -9.96
N ALA A 16 -6.50 2.64 -9.72
CA ALA A 16 -5.30 3.07 -9.02
C ALA A 16 -5.22 2.50 -7.59
N THR A 17 -6.37 2.43 -6.89
CA THR A 17 -6.46 1.83 -5.55
C THR A 17 -6.12 0.34 -5.59
N ILE A 18 -6.72 -0.41 -6.52
CA ILE A 18 -6.47 -1.85 -6.67
C ILE A 18 -5.01 -2.12 -7.04
N ALA A 19 -4.47 -1.41 -8.04
CA ALA A 19 -3.09 -1.59 -8.48
C ALA A 19 -2.10 -1.29 -7.34
N SER A 20 -2.35 -0.22 -6.58
CA SER A 20 -1.52 0.16 -5.43
C SER A 20 -1.62 -0.89 -4.30
N ALA A 21 -2.80 -1.46 -4.06
CA ALA A 21 -2.99 -2.50 -3.05
C ALA A 21 -2.28 -3.81 -3.43
N ALA A 22 -2.34 -4.20 -4.71
CA ALA A 22 -1.61 -5.36 -5.22
C ALA A 22 -0.08 -5.16 -5.12
N ALA A 23 0.42 -3.99 -5.53
CA ALA A 23 1.83 -3.63 -5.40
C ALA A 23 2.28 -3.61 -3.93
N GLY A 24 1.46 -3.05 -3.04
CA GLY A 24 1.70 -3.05 -1.60
C GLY A 24 1.80 -4.46 -1.06
N SER A 25 0.84 -5.33 -1.38
CA SER A 25 0.86 -6.73 -0.94
C SER A 25 2.12 -7.45 -1.39
N TYR A 26 2.52 -7.28 -2.66
CA TYR A 26 3.75 -7.84 -3.20
C TYR A 26 4.99 -7.33 -2.45
N PHE A 27 5.16 -6.01 -2.32
CA PHE A 27 6.32 -5.44 -1.66
C PHE A 27 6.37 -5.74 -0.16
N GLY A 28 5.22 -5.81 0.51
CA GLY A 28 5.12 -6.19 1.92
C GLY A 28 5.62 -7.63 2.14
N ILE A 29 5.12 -8.58 1.34
CA ILE A 29 5.58 -9.98 1.41
C ILE A 29 7.08 -10.06 1.10
N ARG A 30 7.55 -9.39 0.04
CA ARG A 30 8.98 -9.39 -0.32
C ARG A 30 9.84 -8.79 0.78
N ALA A 31 9.41 -7.72 1.44
CA ALA A 31 10.12 -7.14 2.57
C ALA A 31 10.22 -8.16 3.71
N ALA A 32 9.12 -8.80 4.09
CA ALA A 32 9.08 -9.78 5.19
C ALA A 32 9.90 -11.05 4.93
N LEU A 33 10.13 -11.42 3.66
CA LEU A 33 11.00 -12.54 3.30
C LEU A 33 12.49 -12.17 3.31
N ASN A 34 12.82 -10.87 3.23
CA ASN A 34 14.19 -10.35 3.23
C ASN A 34 14.59 -9.87 4.63
N VAL A 35 14.57 -10.79 5.59
CA VAL A 35 15.05 -10.58 6.98
C VAL A 35 16.58 -10.57 6.99
N ALA A 36 17.18 -9.79 7.89
CA ALA A 36 18.62 -9.76 8.07
C ALA A 36 19.21 -11.15 8.42
N PRO A 37 20.41 -11.49 7.94
CA PRO A 37 21.04 -12.80 8.17
C PRO A 37 21.34 -13.08 9.65
N ASP A 38 21.52 -12.05 10.47
CA ASP A 38 21.74 -12.16 11.92
C ASP A 38 20.48 -12.56 12.71
N GLY A 39 19.44 -13.02 12.00
CA GLY A 39 18.16 -13.49 12.51
C GLY A 39 17.28 -12.38 13.08
N PRO A 40 15.98 -12.65 13.29
CA PRO A 40 15.12 -11.69 13.95
C PRO A 40 15.52 -11.53 15.41
N ARG A 41 15.78 -10.30 15.87
CA ARG A 41 16.16 -10.00 17.27
C ARG A 41 14.94 -10.00 18.19
N ARG A 42 13.80 -9.51 17.69
CA ARG A 42 12.53 -9.38 18.44
C ARG A 42 11.70 -10.65 18.37
N TRP A 43 11.17 -11.08 19.51
CA TRP A 43 10.32 -12.27 19.63
C TRP A 43 9.09 -12.21 18.71
N ILE A 44 8.48 -11.03 18.54
CA ILE A 44 7.27 -10.84 17.73
C ILE A 44 7.51 -11.11 16.24
N VAL A 45 8.74 -10.88 15.77
CA VAL A 45 9.15 -11.17 14.38
C VAL A 45 9.52 -12.64 14.22
N LYS A 46 10.02 -13.30 15.27
CA LYS A 46 10.24 -14.75 15.30
C LYS A 46 8.92 -15.53 15.21
N VAL A 47 7.89 -15.10 15.96
CA VAL A 47 6.56 -15.70 15.91
C VAL A 47 5.89 -15.45 14.56
N TRP A 48 6.04 -14.24 14.02
CA TRP A 48 5.46 -13.90 12.73
C TRP A 48 6.35 -12.95 11.92
N ARG A 49 6.97 -13.49 10.87
CA ARG A 49 7.93 -12.75 10.02
C ARG A 49 7.36 -11.53 9.31
N LEU A 50 6.03 -11.45 9.08
CA LEU A 50 5.41 -10.25 8.51
C LEU A 50 5.60 -9.01 9.40
N ASN A 51 5.76 -9.21 10.72
CA ASN A 51 6.03 -8.12 11.65
C ASN A 51 7.41 -7.47 11.41
N ALA A 52 8.32 -8.12 10.67
CA ALA A 52 9.60 -7.52 10.29
C ALA A 52 9.42 -6.21 9.52
N ILE A 53 8.30 -6.04 8.80
CA ILE A 53 8.00 -4.81 8.05
C ILE A 53 7.88 -3.59 9.00
N LEU A 54 7.48 -3.81 10.25
CA LEU A 54 7.35 -2.75 11.26
C LEU A 54 8.71 -2.31 11.82
N PHE A 55 9.73 -3.18 11.74
CA PHE A 55 11.03 -3.00 12.38
C PHE A 55 12.14 -2.97 11.32
N PRO A 56 12.59 -1.79 10.86
CA PRO A 56 13.57 -1.68 9.77
C PRO A 56 14.94 -2.30 10.11
N ASP A 57 15.27 -2.40 11.40
CA ASP A 57 16.45 -3.06 11.96
C ASP A 57 16.45 -4.59 11.76
N GLU A 58 15.27 -5.20 11.53
CA GLU A 58 15.11 -6.64 11.31
C GLU A 58 15.26 -7.03 9.83
N LEU A 59 15.35 -6.05 8.93
CA LEU A 59 15.38 -6.26 7.49
C LEU A 59 16.78 -6.14 6.92
N SER A 60 17.08 -6.94 5.90
CA SER A 60 18.28 -6.74 5.09
C SER A 60 18.18 -5.45 4.26
N ALA A 61 19.28 -5.01 3.65
CA ALA A 61 19.27 -3.84 2.76
C ALA A 61 18.23 -3.96 1.62
N SER A 62 18.07 -5.14 1.03
CA SER A 62 17.02 -5.42 0.04
C SER A 62 15.62 -5.37 0.66
N GLY A 63 15.45 -5.92 1.86
CA GLY A 63 14.19 -5.87 2.62
C GLY A 63 13.76 -4.44 2.93
N GLN A 64 14.69 -3.57 3.29
CA GLN A 64 14.41 -2.14 3.54
C GLN A 64 13.95 -1.41 2.27
N GLN A 65 14.52 -1.71 1.11
CA GLN A 65 14.04 -1.14 -0.16
C GLN A 65 12.61 -1.57 -0.47
N TYR A 66 12.29 -2.86 -0.26
CA TYR A 66 10.93 -3.36 -0.42
C TYR A 66 9.97 -2.73 0.60
N ARG A 67 10.38 -2.55 1.86
CA ARG A 67 9.60 -1.85 2.89
C ARG A 67 9.27 -0.42 2.45
N LEU A 68 10.24 0.31 1.91
CA LEU A 68 10.00 1.67 1.41
C LEU A 68 8.96 1.68 0.27
N ARG A 69 9.07 0.75 -0.68
CA ARG A 69 8.10 0.60 -1.77
C ARG A 69 6.72 0.19 -1.26
N TYR A 70 6.66 -0.67 -0.25
CA TYR A 70 5.41 -1.03 0.44
C TYR A 70 4.74 0.20 1.07
N LEU A 71 5.48 1.00 1.83
CA LEU A 71 4.94 2.22 2.45
C LEU A 71 4.43 3.21 1.41
N ARG A 72 5.17 3.39 0.30
CA ARG A 72 4.72 4.23 -0.83
C ARG A 72 3.44 3.69 -1.46
N ALA A 73 3.33 2.37 -1.64
CA ALA A 73 2.14 1.74 -2.18
C ALA A 73 0.94 1.90 -1.23
N LEU A 74 1.13 1.78 0.10
CA LEU A 74 0.09 2.05 1.09
C LEU A 74 -0.40 3.50 1.02
N ILE A 75 0.52 4.47 0.94
CA ILE A 75 0.15 5.88 0.77
C ILE A 75 -0.66 6.06 -0.52
N ALA A 76 -0.23 5.44 -1.62
CA ALA A 76 -0.95 5.49 -2.89
C ALA A 76 -2.36 4.89 -2.78
N VAL A 77 -2.56 3.78 -2.06
CA VAL A 77 -3.89 3.21 -1.74
C VAL A 77 -4.75 4.23 -1.01
N LEU A 78 -4.22 4.88 0.04
CA LEU A 78 -4.96 5.87 0.81
C LEU A 78 -5.36 7.09 -0.03
N CYS A 79 -4.42 7.63 -0.82
CA CYS A 79 -4.69 8.78 -1.67
C CYS A 79 -5.70 8.47 -2.79
N SER A 80 -5.54 7.34 -3.47
CA SER A 80 -6.46 6.93 -4.54
C SER A 80 -7.85 6.54 -4.01
N GLY A 81 -7.91 5.88 -2.85
CA GLY A 81 -9.18 5.59 -2.17
C GLY A 81 -9.91 6.86 -1.72
N ALA A 82 -9.18 7.84 -1.19
CA ALA A 82 -9.75 9.15 -0.82
C ALA A 82 -10.26 9.91 -2.06
N ALA A 83 -9.51 9.91 -3.16
CA ALA A 83 -9.94 10.51 -4.42
C ALA A 83 -11.21 9.84 -4.96
N MET A 84 -11.26 8.50 -4.94
CA MET A 84 -12.44 7.74 -5.34
C MET A 84 -13.67 8.14 -4.52
N ALA A 85 -13.54 8.20 -3.19
CA ALA A 85 -14.62 8.61 -2.31
C ALA A 85 -15.08 10.04 -2.59
N ALA A 86 -14.14 10.97 -2.78
CA ALA A 86 -14.45 12.37 -3.10
C ALA A 86 -15.21 12.49 -4.43
N PHE A 87 -14.78 11.79 -5.49
CA PHE A 87 -15.47 11.80 -6.77
C PHE A 87 -16.86 11.16 -6.70
N ALA A 88 -17.00 10.06 -5.95
CA ALA A 88 -18.28 9.39 -5.77
C ALA A 88 -19.30 10.28 -5.02
N ILE A 89 -18.87 10.96 -3.95
CA ILE A 89 -19.71 11.90 -3.21
C ILE A 89 -20.09 13.11 -4.06
N ALA A 90 -19.15 13.64 -4.85
CA ALA A 90 -19.44 14.74 -5.77
C ALA A 90 -20.44 14.30 -6.87
N LEU A 91 -20.30 13.08 -7.38
CA LEU A 91 -21.19 12.50 -8.38
C LEU A 91 -22.62 12.35 -7.85
N SER A 92 -22.78 11.90 -6.59
CA SER A 92 -24.10 11.73 -5.97
C SER A 92 -24.81 13.05 -5.69
N LYS A 93 -24.07 14.16 -5.61
CA LYS A 93 -24.61 15.52 -5.40
C LYS A 93 -24.83 16.30 -6.70
N ALA A 94 -24.33 15.79 -7.83
CA ALA A 94 -24.45 16.43 -9.14
C ALA A 94 -25.76 16.07 -9.88
N SER A 95 -26.75 15.54 -9.15
CA SER A 95 -28.09 15.20 -9.63
C SER A 95 -29.03 16.38 -9.59
#